data_AF-A0A0L7LG71-F1
#
_entry.id   AF-A0A0L7LG71-F1
#
_cell.length_a   1.000
_cell.length_b   1.000
_cell.length_c   1.000
_cell.angle_alpha   90.00
_cell.angle_beta   90.00
_cell.angle_gamma   90.00
#
_symmetry.space_group_name_H-M   'P 1'
#
loop_
_entity.id
_entity.type
_entity.pdbx_description
1 polymer ?
#
loop_
_entity_poly.entity_id
_entity_poly.type
_entity_poly.pdbx_seq_one_letter_code
_entity_poly.pdbx_strand_id
1 'polypeptide(L)'
;MLNINLGAGESELFSPQGSLNDTQWHHVSVTRREANLTMKIDDSAVKKRLGGRFFELNIHFGIFLGGQGHFSELFLGHMENFRGCMEDVYYNGVKIIEKARSRSGSVRVEGVTWNCAPEFDADVNSDISFVDENGAVKVKMARGQIVHSTRVNDGQWHKMHLLFNPSLIEHFL
;
A
#
# COMPACT_ATOMS: atom_id res chain seq x y z
N MET A 1 -9.98 -7.66 -0.80
CA MET A 1 -10.95 -8.29 0.14
C MET A 1 -11.24 -7.28 1.24
N LEU A 2 -12.49 -7.17 1.68
CA LEU A 2 -12.91 -6.31 2.77
C LEU A 2 -13.34 -7.18 3.96
N ASN A 3 -12.71 -6.98 5.11
CA ASN A 3 -13.05 -7.66 6.36
C ASN A 3 -13.81 -6.71 7.28
N ILE A 4 -14.87 -7.21 7.92
CA ILE A 4 -15.64 -6.46 8.91
C ILE A 4 -16.10 -7.37 10.04
N ASN A 5 -16.06 -6.86 11.27
CA ASN A 5 -16.57 -7.55 12.45
C ASN A 5 -17.39 -6.55 13.28
N LEU A 6 -18.65 -6.88 13.54
CA LEU A 6 -19.56 -6.09 14.38
C LEU A 6 -19.78 -6.70 15.77
N GLY A 7 -18.97 -7.68 16.17
CA GLY A 7 -19.11 -8.43 17.43
C GLY A 7 -19.84 -9.78 17.29
N ALA A 8 -20.14 -10.22 16.07
CA ALA A 8 -20.74 -11.52 15.77
C ALA A 8 -19.82 -12.45 14.97
N GLY A 9 -18.52 -12.15 14.94
CA GLY A 9 -17.52 -12.84 14.12
C GLY A 9 -17.13 -12.02 12.89
N GLU A 10 -16.01 -12.39 12.29
CA GLU A 10 -15.49 -11.77 11.08
C GLU A 10 -16.33 -12.14 9.85
N SER A 11 -16.54 -11.16 8.98
CA SER A 11 -17.22 -11.32 7.71
C SER A 11 -16.39 -10.73 6.60
N GLU A 12 -16.21 -11.52 5.54
CA GLU A 12 -15.42 -11.12 4.38
C GLU A 12 -16.31 -10.76 3.18
N LEU A 13 -15.92 -9.77 2.40
CA LEU A 13 -16.52 -9.40 1.13
C LEU A 13 -15.43 -9.26 0.07
N PHE A 14 -15.52 -10.06 -0.99
CA PHE A 14 -14.54 -10.06 -2.07
C PHE A 14 -14.83 -8.97 -3.09
N SER A 15 -13.78 -8.51 -3.77
CA SER A 15 -13.89 -7.50 -4.85
C SER A 15 -14.86 -7.97 -5.93
N PRO A 16 -15.70 -7.10 -6.50
CA PRO A 16 -16.48 -7.43 -7.69
C PRO A 16 -15.63 -7.51 -8.97
N GLN A 17 -14.40 -7.01 -8.90
CA GLN A 17 -13.42 -7.02 -9.99
C GLN A 17 -12.24 -7.96 -9.65
N GLY A 18 -11.44 -8.29 -10.66
CA GLY A 18 -10.21 -9.07 -10.49
C GLY A 18 -9.11 -8.29 -9.77
N SER A 19 -7.88 -8.44 -10.25
CA SER A 19 -6.74 -7.73 -9.69
C SER A 19 -6.85 -6.22 -9.99
N LEU A 20 -6.58 -5.38 -8.98
CA LEU A 20 -6.60 -3.91 -9.08
C LEU A 20 -5.17 -3.31 -9.02
N ASN A 21 -4.16 -4.15 -9.27
CA ASN A 21 -2.74 -3.78 -9.24
C ASN A 21 -2.22 -3.51 -10.65
N ASP A 22 -2.96 -2.71 -11.41
CA ASP A 22 -2.75 -2.43 -12.84
C ASP A 22 -2.21 -1.01 -13.11
N THR A 23 -1.70 -0.35 -12.06
CA THR A 23 -1.22 1.04 -12.06
C THR A 23 -2.27 2.07 -12.47
N GLN A 24 -3.56 1.73 -12.43
CA GLN A 24 -4.65 2.68 -12.68
C GLN A 24 -5.30 3.14 -11.37
N TRP A 25 -5.90 4.33 -11.43
CA TRP A 25 -6.73 4.85 -10.35
C TRP A 25 -8.06 4.10 -10.31
N HIS A 26 -8.40 3.58 -9.14
CA HIS A 26 -9.69 2.94 -8.88
C HIS A 26 -10.49 3.71 -7.85
N HIS A 27 -11.78 3.91 -8.12
CA HIS A 27 -12.70 4.51 -7.17
C HIS A 27 -13.32 3.44 -6.28
N VAL A 28 -12.88 3.35 -5.02
CA VAL A 28 -13.40 2.38 -4.04
C VAL A 28 -14.35 3.07 -3.06
N SER A 29 -15.57 2.58 -2.94
CA SER A 29 -16.54 3.04 -1.95
C SER A 29 -17.11 1.87 -1.15
N VAL A 30 -17.17 2.04 0.17
CA VAL A 30 -17.79 1.09 1.10
C VAL A 30 -18.91 1.81 1.83
N THR A 31 -20.12 1.27 1.73
CA THR A 31 -21.28 1.80 2.45
C THR A 31 -21.90 0.69 3.29
N ARG A 32 -22.24 1.03 4.52
CA ARG A 32 -22.95 0.12 5.43
C ARG A 32 -24.17 0.82 6.00
N ARG A 33 -25.33 0.19 5.86
CA ARG A 33 -26.57 0.59 6.52
C ARG A 33 -27.10 -0.63 7.28
N GLU A 34 -27.05 -0.56 8.61
CA GLU A 34 -27.34 -1.70 9.48
C GLU A 34 -26.49 -2.93 9.09
N ALA A 35 -27.13 -4.05 8.75
CA ALA A 35 -26.48 -5.26 8.26
C ALA A 35 -26.10 -5.20 6.76
N ASN A 36 -26.58 -4.23 6.00
CA ASN A 36 -26.37 -4.19 4.55
C ASN A 36 -25.03 -3.52 4.25
N LEU A 37 -24.04 -4.33 3.84
CA LEU A 37 -22.74 -3.89 3.38
C LEU A 37 -22.72 -3.88 1.85
N THR A 38 -22.27 -2.77 1.27
CA THR A 38 -22.02 -2.65 -0.17
C THR A 38 -20.59 -2.16 -0.37
N MET A 39 -19.85 -2.86 -1.22
CA MET A 39 -18.57 -2.40 -1.74
C MET A 39 -18.72 -2.16 -3.24
N LYS A 40 -18.35 -0.98 -3.71
CA LYS A 40 -18.32 -0.62 -5.12
C LYS A 40 -16.91 -0.21 -5.50
N ILE A 41 -16.43 -0.75 -6.60
CA ILE A 41 -15.12 -0.45 -7.20
C ILE A 41 -15.40 -0.05 -8.63
N ASP A 42 -15.06 1.18 -8.98
CA ASP A 42 -15.41 1.85 -10.23
C ASP A 42 -16.92 1.76 -10.48
N ASP A 43 -17.36 1.04 -11.51
CA ASP A 43 -18.78 0.83 -11.82
C ASP A 43 -19.36 -0.49 -11.31
N SER A 44 -18.52 -1.35 -10.73
CA SER A 44 -18.91 -2.69 -10.27
C SER A 44 -19.22 -2.69 -8.78
N ALA A 45 -20.35 -3.27 -8.38
CA ALA A 45 -20.77 -3.32 -6.98
C ALA A 45 -21.12 -4.73 -6.53
N VAL A 46 -20.73 -5.05 -5.29
CA VAL A 46 -21.07 -6.30 -4.60
C VAL A 46 -21.72 -5.96 -3.25
N LYS A 47 -22.69 -6.77 -2.84
CA LYS A 47 -23.46 -6.58 -1.61
C LYS A 47 -23.39 -7.82 -0.74
N LYS A 48 -23.36 -7.63 0.58
CA LYS A 48 -23.46 -8.69 1.58
C LYS A 48 -24.34 -8.23 2.72
N ARG A 49 -25.19 -9.12 3.22
CA ARG A 49 -25.89 -8.92 4.48
C ARG A 49 -25.07 -9.55 5.59
N LEU A 50 -24.62 -8.75 6.53
CA LEU A 50 -23.86 -9.19 7.70
C LEU A 50 -24.78 -9.97 8.65
N GLY A 51 -24.24 -11.05 9.21
CA GLY A 51 -24.92 -11.83 10.23
C GLY A 51 -24.84 -11.18 11.62
N GLY A 52 -25.61 -11.71 12.57
CA GLY A 52 -25.61 -11.27 13.95
C GLY A 52 -26.64 -10.20 14.29
N ARG A 53 -26.72 -9.87 15.58
CA ARG A 53 -27.68 -8.91 16.17
C ARG A 53 -27.09 -7.52 16.41
N PHE A 54 -25.79 -7.36 16.16
CA PHE A 54 -25.06 -6.13 16.43
C PHE A 54 -24.94 -5.32 15.14
N PHE A 55 -25.32 -4.04 15.20
CA PHE A 55 -25.29 -3.12 14.05
C PHE A 55 -24.36 -1.92 14.27
N GLU A 56 -23.80 -1.79 15.47
CA GLU A 56 -22.93 -0.69 15.85
C GLU A 56 -21.47 -1.03 15.57
N LEU A 57 -20.74 -0.04 15.03
CA LEU A 57 -19.30 -0.11 14.84
C LEU A 57 -18.66 0.87 15.83
N ASN A 58 -17.99 0.34 16.84
CA ASN A 58 -17.32 1.15 17.87
C ASN A 58 -15.85 1.35 17.48
N ILE A 59 -15.47 2.59 17.16
CA ILE A 59 -14.09 2.94 16.80
C ILE A 59 -13.40 3.54 18.02
N HIS A 60 -12.56 2.74 18.68
CA HIS A 60 -11.84 3.18 19.87
C HIS A 60 -10.46 3.77 19.54
N PHE A 61 -9.70 3.10 18.67
CA PHE A 61 -8.29 3.44 18.37
C PHE A 61 -8.12 4.34 17.14
N GLY A 62 -9.23 4.82 16.56
CA GLY A 62 -9.21 5.67 15.38
C GLY A 62 -9.16 4.90 14.06
N ILE A 63 -8.77 5.61 13.00
CA ILE A 63 -8.72 5.12 11.63
C ILE A 63 -7.26 5.07 11.20
N PHE A 64 -6.83 3.90 10.72
CA PHE A 64 -5.50 3.68 10.17
C PHE A 64 -5.60 3.68 8.64
N LEU A 65 -4.70 4.39 7.98
CA LEU A 65 -4.67 4.51 6.52
C LEU A 65 -3.29 4.09 6.02
N GLY A 66 -3.24 3.16 5.08
CA GLY A 66 -2.01 2.67 4.46
C GLY A 66 -1.13 1.76 5.33
N GLY A 67 -1.38 1.68 6.63
CA GLY A 67 -0.66 0.80 7.54
C GLY A 67 -0.94 1.15 9.00
N GLN A 68 -0.47 0.31 9.91
CA GLN A 68 -0.64 0.51 11.36
C GLN A 68 0.57 1.18 12.04
N GLY A 69 1.67 1.38 11.30
CA GLY A 69 2.92 1.92 11.84
C GLY A 69 3.41 1.09 13.04
N HIS A 70 3.83 1.75 14.12
CA HIS A 70 4.19 1.08 15.39
C HIS A 70 3.00 0.58 16.22
N PHE A 71 1.76 0.77 15.77
CA PHE A 71 0.59 0.24 16.48
C PHE A 71 0.44 -1.25 16.14
N SER A 72 0.84 -2.11 17.06
CA SER A 72 0.69 -3.56 16.93
C SER A 72 -0.19 -4.10 18.04
N GLU A 73 -1.49 -4.23 17.76
CA GLU A 73 -2.41 -4.94 18.62
C GLU A 73 -2.68 -6.33 18.05
N LEU A 74 -2.65 -7.36 18.90
CA LEU A 74 -2.77 -8.76 18.48
C LEU A 74 -4.06 -9.04 17.69
N PHE A 75 -5.13 -8.28 17.95
CA PHE A 75 -6.42 -8.44 17.29
C PHE A 75 -6.52 -7.77 15.91
N LEU A 76 -5.56 -6.92 15.52
CA LEU A 76 -5.52 -6.34 14.18
C LEU A 76 -4.81 -7.24 13.16
N GLY A 77 -4.11 -8.27 13.64
CA GLY A 77 -3.33 -9.17 12.81
C GLY A 77 -2.09 -8.51 12.19
N HIS A 78 -1.42 -9.27 11.31
CA HIS A 78 -0.37 -8.73 10.46
C HIS A 78 -0.99 -8.29 9.13
N MET A 79 -1.13 -6.99 8.94
CA MET A 79 -1.48 -6.41 7.64
C MET A 79 -0.20 -5.95 6.94
N GLU A 80 -0.06 -6.27 5.66
CA GLU A 80 0.97 -5.66 4.82
C GLU A 80 0.66 -4.17 4.67
N ASN A 81 1.69 -3.33 4.81
CA ASN A 81 1.54 -1.90 4.58
C ASN A 81 1.25 -1.64 3.10
N PHE A 82 0.32 -0.73 2.83
CA PHE A 82 0.01 -0.29 1.50
C PHE A 82 1.22 0.43 0.89
N ARG A 83 1.52 0.07 -0.36
CA ARG A 83 2.52 0.72 -1.19
C ARG A 83 1.85 1.20 -2.47
N GLY A 84 1.71 2.52 -2.61
CA GLY A 84 1.05 3.15 -3.74
C GLY A 84 0.54 4.53 -3.37
N CYS A 85 -0.39 5.05 -4.16
CA CYS A 85 -0.98 6.37 -3.93
C CYS A 85 -2.43 6.27 -3.51
N MET A 86 -2.85 7.19 -2.64
CA MET A 86 -4.25 7.38 -2.26
C MET A 86 -4.56 8.87 -2.34
N GLU A 87 -5.70 9.20 -2.92
CA GLU A 87 -6.26 10.54 -2.91
C GLU A 87 -7.71 10.50 -2.46
N ASP A 88 -8.25 11.66 -2.05
CA ASP A 88 -9.67 11.82 -1.78
C ASP A 88 -10.29 10.76 -0.85
N VAL A 89 -9.60 10.46 0.26
CA VAL A 89 -10.09 9.51 1.27
C VAL A 89 -11.06 10.19 2.23
N TYR A 90 -12.32 9.74 2.21
CA TYR A 90 -13.39 10.20 3.09
C TYR A 90 -13.84 9.11 4.05
N TYR A 91 -14.05 9.50 5.32
CA TYR A 91 -14.76 8.67 6.29
C TYR A 91 -15.93 9.47 6.88
N ASN A 92 -17.16 9.05 6.60
CA ASN A 92 -18.39 9.73 7.05
C ASN A 92 -18.36 11.26 6.80
N GLY A 93 -17.89 11.67 5.62
CA GLY A 93 -17.78 13.09 5.22
C GLY A 93 -16.51 13.80 5.71
N VAL A 94 -15.70 13.18 6.56
CA VAL A 94 -14.41 13.74 7.01
C VAL A 94 -13.32 13.42 5.99
N LYS A 95 -12.64 14.45 5.49
CA LYS A 95 -11.47 14.32 4.60
C LYS A 95 -10.22 13.89 5.38
N ILE A 96 -9.90 12.61 5.34
CA ILE A 96 -8.84 12.02 6.17
C ILE A 96 -7.46 12.54 5.76
N ILE A 97 -7.18 12.63 4.46
CA ILE A 97 -5.90 13.13 3.95
C ILE A 97 -5.70 14.62 4.30
N GLU A 98 -6.73 15.46 4.20
CA GLU A 98 -6.64 16.87 4.60
C GLU A 98 -6.41 17.02 6.12
N LYS A 99 -7.08 16.20 6.93
CA LYS A 99 -6.87 16.17 8.39
C LYS A 99 -5.44 15.73 8.74
N ALA A 100 -4.90 14.74 8.01
CA ALA A 100 -3.52 14.30 8.15
C ALA A 100 -2.52 15.38 7.72
N ARG A 101 -2.76 16.05 6.59
CA ARG A 101 -1.91 17.14 6.06
C ARG A 101 -1.85 18.33 7.01
N SER A 102 -2.98 18.71 7.58
CA SER A 102 -3.08 19.81 8.55
C SER A 102 -2.65 19.42 9.96
N ARG A 103 -2.38 18.13 10.23
CA ARG A 103 -2.10 17.58 11.58
C ARG A 103 -3.14 18.02 12.62
N SER A 104 -4.41 18.09 12.20
CA SER A 104 -5.49 18.62 13.03
C SER A 104 -6.02 17.57 14.01
N GLY A 105 -5.86 17.83 15.31
CA GLY A 105 -6.23 16.92 16.40
C GLY A 105 -5.19 15.82 16.63
N SER A 106 -5.63 14.69 17.19
CA SER A 106 -4.76 13.53 17.47
C SER A 106 -4.46 12.73 16.20
N VAL A 107 -3.61 13.26 15.33
CA VAL A 107 -3.18 12.62 14.07
C VAL A 107 -1.68 12.35 14.11
N ARG A 108 -1.28 11.10 13.86
CA ARG A 108 0.11 10.69 13.70
C ARG A 108 0.35 10.26 12.25
N VAL A 109 1.41 10.81 11.64
CA VAL A 109 1.74 10.61 10.23
C VAL A 109 3.22 10.27 10.15
N GLU A 110 3.52 9.10 9.58
CA GLU A 110 4.86 8.53 9.47
C GLU A 110 4.99 7.86 8.10
N GLY A 111 6.14 8.01 7.44
CA GLY A 111 6.45 7.28 6.20
C GLY A 111 5.58 7.62 4.99
N VAL A 112 5.04 8.84 4.88
CA VAL A 112 4.25 9.30 3.72
C VAL A 112 4.90 10.49 3.04
N THR A 113 4.75 10.55 1.72
CA THR A 113 4.98 11.74 0.90
C THR A 113 3.64 12.39 0.55
N TRP A 114 3.61 13.71 0.39
CA TRP A 114 2.37 14.44 0.07
C TRP A 114 2.06 14.54 -1.42
N ASN A 115 2.92 13.92 -2.24
CA ASN A 115 2.81 13.78 -3.68
C ASN A 115 2.86 12.28 -4.01
N CYS A 116 2.13 11.87 -5.04
CA CYS A 116 2.24 10.54 -5.62
C CYS A 116 3.52 10.48 -6.47
N ALA A 117 4.38 9.51 -6.20
CA ALA A 117 5.66 9.41 -6.87
C ALA A 117 5.53 8.64 -8.19
N PRO A 118 6.19 9.06 -9.30
CA PRO A 118 6.08 8.40 -10.60
C PRO A 118 6.57 6.95 -10.58
N GLU A 119 7.39 6.56 -9.59
CA GLU A 119 7.89 5.18 -9.48
C GLU A 119 6.77 4.17 -9.19
N PHE A 120 5.58 4.61 -8.76
CA PHE A 120 4.40 3.77 -8.65
C PHE A 120 3.63 3.61 -9.98
N ASP A 121 3.93 4.46 -10.97
CA ASP A 121 3.43 4.40 -12.34
C ASP A 121 4.43 3.73 -13.31
N ALA A 122 5.64 3.43 -12.84
CA ALA A 122 6.71 2.85 -13.64
C ALA A 122 6.40 1.40 -14.04
N ASP A 123 6.38 1.13 -15.35
CA ASP A 123 6.22 -0.21 -15.90
C ASP A 123 7.56 -1.00 -15.88
N VAL A 124 7.52 -2.27 -16.28
CA VAL A 124 8.72 -3.15 -16.33
C VAL A 124 9.82 -2.65 -17.28
N ASN A 125 9.49 -1.72 -18.20
CA ASN A 125 10.43 -1.15 -19.16
C ASN A 125 10.95 0.22 -18.74
N SER A 126 10.48 0.74 -17.60
CA SER A 126 10.82 2.06 -17.10
C SER A 126 12.18 2.05 -16.38
N ASP A 127 12.90 3.17 -16.48
CA ASP A 127 14.14 3.36 -15.73
C ASP A 127 13.88 3.38 -14.21
N ILE A 128 14.88 3.02 -13.40
CA ILE A 128 14.76 2.99 -11.93
C ILE A 128 15.23 4.30 -11.30
N SER A 129 14.56 4.72 -10.21
CA SER A 129 14.96 5.89 -9.39
C SER A 129 15.22 5.48 -7.95
N PHE A 130 16.31 5.99 -7.38
CA PHE A 130 16.63 5.85 -5.96
C PHE A 130 16.23 7.14 -5.24
N VAL A 131 15.06 7.13 -4.59
CA VAL A 131 14.45 8.32 -3.96
C VAL A 131 14.80 8.48 -2.47
N ASP A 132 15.48 7.50 -1.89
CA ASP A 132 15.95 7.48 -0.50
C ASP A 132 17.45 7.20 -0.47
N GLU A 133 18.15 7.77 0.52
CA GLU A 133 19.60 7.61 0.71
C GLU A 133 20.03 6.16 0.96
N ASN A 134 19.11 5.29 1.38
CA ASN A 134 19.33 3.86 1.60
C ASN A 134 18.80 2.99 0.45
N GLY A 135 18.39 3.58 -0.67
CA GLY A 135 17.86 2.85 -1.81
C GLY A 135 18.87 1.84 -2.39
N ALA A 136 18.46 0.57 -2.54
CA ALA A 136 19.32 -0.49 -3.04
C ALA A 136 18.56 -1.51 -3.90
N VAL A 137 19.24 -2.06 -4.92
CA VAL A 137 18.73 -3.16 -5.77
C VAL A 137 19.73 -4.32 -5.74
N LYS A 138 19.25 -5.53 -5.47
CA LYS A 138 20.06 -6.77 -5.45
C LYS A 138 19.52 -7.78 -6.46
N VAL A 139 20.33 -8.17 -7.43
CA VAL A 139 19.98 -9.15 -8.49
C VAL A 139 20.97 -10.30 -8.50
N LYS A 140 20.49 -11.56 -8.49
CA LYS A 140 21.32 -12.77 -8.62
C LYS A 140 21.54 -13.06 -10.12
N MET A 141 22.78 -12.99 -10.60
CA MET A 141 23.13 -13.29 -11.99
C MET A 141 23.74 -14.69 -12.13
N ALA A 142 23.61 -15.31 -13.31
CA ALA A 142 24.27 -16.56 -13.65
C ALA A 142 25.80 -16.38 -13.80
N ARG A 143 26.58 -17.45 -13.59
CA ARG A 143 28.06 -17.41 -13.72
C ARG A 143 28.44 -17.12 -15.19
N GLY A 144 29.22 -16.06 -15.45
CA GLY A 144 29.66 -15.69 -16.80
C GLY A 144 30.41 -14.35 -16.90
N GLN A 145 30.82 -13.97 -18.13
CA GLN A 145 31.49 -12.69 -18.43
C GLN A 145 30.46 -11.54 -18.42
N ILE A 146 30.66 -10.56 -17.53
CA ILE A 146 29.74 -9.43 -17.36
C ILE A 146 30.21 -8.28 -18.27
N VAL A 147 29.45 -8.01 -19.33
CA VAL A 147 29.57 -6.76 -20.10
C VAL A 147 28.39 -5.88 -19.69
N HIS A 148 28.67 -4.69 -19.16
CA HIS A 148 27.66 -3.77 -18.66
C HIS A 148 27.79 -2.41 -19.34
N SER A 149 26.68 -1.90 -19.87
CA SER A 149 26.52 -0.50 -20.25
C SER A 149 25.39 0.09 -19.42
N THR A 150 25.64 1.25 -18.80
CA THR A 150 24.63 2.02 -18.08
C THR A 150 24.58 3.44 -18.64
N ARG A 151 23.39 4.03 -18.62
CA ARG A 151 23.19 5.47 -18.80
C ARG A 151 22.69 6.00 -17.48
N VAL A 152 23.47 6.88 -16.87
CA VAL A 152 23.13 7.53 -15.60
C VAL A 152 22.98 9.02 -15.89
N ASN A 153 21.91 9.62 -15.37
CA ASN A 153 21.70 11.05 -15.42
C ASN A 153 21.33 11.54 -14.02
N ASP A 154 22.33 11.99 -13.27
CA ASP A 154 22.19 12.43 -11.88
C ASP A 154 22.29 13.96 -11.72
N GLY A 155 22.35 14.72 -12.82
CA GLY A 155 22.47 16.19 -12.83
C GLY A 155 23.78 16.75 -12.26
N GLN A 156 24.52 15.97 -11.48
CA GLN A 156 25.86 16.21 -10.94
C GLN A 156 26.54 14.85 -10.79
N TRP A 157 27.61 14.61 -11.55
CA TRP A 157 28.35 13.33 -11.59
C TRP A 157 28.73 12.83 -10.19
N HIS A 158 27.94 11.90 -9.64
CA HIS A 158 28.29 11.13 -8.46
C HIS A 158 28.91 9.80 -8.90
N LYS A 159 29.82 9.30 -8.06
CA LYS A 159 30.53 8.05 -8.30
C LYS A 159 29.57 6.88 -8.05
N MET A 160 29.17 6.18 -9.11
CA MET A 160 28.43 4.93 -8.99
C MET A 160 29.35 3.82 -8.43
N HIS A 161 28.99 3.24 -7.29
CA HIS A 161 29.70 2.11 -6.70
C HIS A 161 28.97 0.80 -7.04
N LEU A 162 29.44 0.09 -8.08
CA LEU A 162 29.01 -1.28 -8.35
C LEU A 162 29.85 -2.24 -7.51
N LEU A 163 29.25 -2.83 -6.48
CA LEU A 163 29.91 -3.82 -5.63
C LEU A 163 29.55 -5.24 -6.09
N PHE A 164 30.55 -5.93 -6.64
CA PHE A 164 30.47 -7.37 -6.87
C PHE A 164 30.99 -8.07 -5.63
N ASN A 165 30.13 -8.77 -4.88
CA ASN A 165 30.57 -9.58 -3.75
C ASN A 165 30.71 -11.06 -4.16
N PRO A 166 31.91 -11.53 -4.52
CA PRO A 166 32.13 -12.91 -4.95
C PRO A 166 31.94 -13.94 -3.82
N SER A 167 31.92 -13.52 -2.54
CA SER A 167 31.78 -14.44 -1.41
C SER A 167 30.35 -14.99 -1.20
N LEU A 168 29.36 -14.55 -1.99
CA LEU A 168 28.00 -15.10 -2.02
C LEU A 168 27.72 -16.00 -3.23
N ILE A 169 28.74 -16.31 -4.05
CA ILE A 169 28.63 -17.34 -5.08
C ILE A 169 28.70 -18.68 -4.35
N GLU A 170 27.53 -19.25 -4.02
CA GLU A 170 27.43 -20.58 -3.43
C GLU A 170 28.36 -21.56 -4.17
N HIS A 171 29.32 -22.12 -3.44
CA HIS A 171 30.06 -23.30 -3.84
C HIS A 171 29.09 -24.49 -3.82
N PHE A 172 28.29 -24.65 -4.87
CA PHE A 172 27.77 -25.96 -5.20
C PHE A 172 28.89 -26.71 -5.95
N LEU A 173 29.42 -27.73 -5.26
CA LEU A 173 30.07 -28.88 -5.89
C LEU A 173 29.04 -29.62 -6.76
#